data_AF-A0A0R2NWK1-F1
#
_entry.id   AF-A0A0R2NWK1-F1
#
_cell.length_a   1.000
_cell.length_b   1.000
_cell.length_c   1.000
_cell.angle_alpha   90.00
_cell.angle_beta   90.00
_cell.angle_gamma   90.00
#
_symmetry.space_group_name_H-M   'P 1'
#
loop_
_entity.id
_entity.type
_entity.pdbx_description
1 polymer ?
#
loop_
_entity_poly.entity_id
_entity_poly.type
_entity_poly.pdbx_seq_one_letter_code
_entity_poly.pdbx_strand_id
1 'polypeptide(L)'
;MKPESLKILVGEINYKLGRIDFFNKELKEWKKQKDDLYGRAQRRLAKLIDETLNLLQIMNLEEHEKFKEEWESTFEKLQKEELVEKKTN
;
A
#
# COMPACT_ATOMS: atom_id res chain seq x y z
N MET A 1 17.82 -10.91 6.27
CA MET A 1 17.50 -11.50 4.94
C MET A 1 18.73 -11.57 4.03
N LYS A 2 18.75 -12.38 2.95
CA LYS A 2 19.81 -12.31 1.91
C LYS A 2 19.72 -10.97 1.13
N PRO A 3 20.83 -10.33 0.73
CA PRO A 3 20.81 -9.03 0.06
C PRO A 3 19.94 -8.97 -1.21
N GLU A 4 19.98 -10.00 -2.05
CA GLU A 4 19.19 -10.09 -3.27
C GLU A 4 17.69 -10.18 -2.97
N SER A 5 17.31 -10.97 -1.96
CA SER A 5 15.93 -11.08 -1.49
C SER A 5 15.44 -9.75 -0.93
N LEU A 6 16.29 -9.04 -0.18
CA LEU A 6 15.96 -7.71 0.34
C LEU A 6 15.73 -6.70 -0.79
N LYS A 7 16.58 -6.73 -1.82
CA LYS A 7 16.43 -5.86 -3.00
C LYS A 7 15.10 -6.12 -3.73
N ILE A 8 14.71 -7.39 -3.86
CA ILE A 8 13.42 -7.78 -4.46
C ILE A 8 12.26 -7.26 -3.59
N LEU A 9 12.31 -7.46 -2.28
CA LEU A 9 11.29 -6.99 -1.34
C LEU A 9 11.11 -5.46 -1.42
N VAL A 10 12.21 -4.71 -1.38
CA VAL A 10 12.19 -3.24 -1.53
C VAL A 10 11.62 -2.83 -2.89
N GLY A 11 11.99 -3.52 -3.96
CA GLY A 11 11.46 -3.27 -5.30
C GLY A 11 9.95 -3.46 -5.38
N GLU A 12 9.44 -4.55 -4.80
CA GLU A 12 8.01 -4.86 -4.79
C GLU A 12 7.21 -3.85 -3.94
N ILE A 13 7.71 -3.48 -2.76
CA ILE A 13 7.10 -2.44 -1.92
C ILE A 13 7.00 -1.13 -2.69
N ASN A 14 8.11 -0.67 -3.30
CA ASN A 14 8.13 0.58 -4.08
C ASN A 14 7.16 0.53 -5.27
N TYR A 15 7.11 -0.59 -5.99
CA TYR A 15 6.18 -0.77 -7.10
C TYR A 15 4.72 -0.63 -6.63
N LYS A 16 4.34 -1.32 -5.54
CA LYS A 16 2.97 -1.26 -5.03
C LYS A 16 2.63 0.12 -4.48
N LEU A 17 3.55 0.81 -3.81
CA LEU A 17 3.34 2.19 -3.36
C LEU A 17 3.05 3.14 -4.53
N GLY A 18 3.82 3.04 -5.62
CA GLY A 18 3.53 3.82 -6.82
C GLY A 18 2.14 3.54 -7.42
N ARG A 19 1.65 2.30 -7.31
CA ARG A 19 0.29 1.94 -7.74
C ARG A 19 -0.78 2.46 -6.78
N ILE A 20 -0.53 2.45 -5.48
CA ILE A 20 -1.41 3.03 -4.46
C ILE A 20 -1.56 4.54 -4.72
N ASP A 21 -0.46 5.26 -4.92
CA ASP A 21 -0.48 6.69 -5.21
C ASP A 21 -1.26 7.01 -6.50
N PHE A 22 -1.06 6.19 -7.55
CA PHE A 22 -1.84 6.29 -8.78
C PHE A 22 -3.34 6.16 -8.51
N PHE A 23 -3.79 5.10 -7.83
CA PHE A 23 -5.21 4.90 -7.57
C PHE A 23 -5.80 5.97 -6.64
N ASN A 24 -5.05 6.40 -5.62
CA ASN A 24 -5.45 7.49 -4.73
C ASN A 24 -5.67 8.81 -5.48
N LYS A 25 -4.90 9.07 -6.54
CA LYS A 25 -5.11 10.23 -7.43
C LYS A 25 -6.32 10.04 -8.33
N GLU A 26 -6.42 8.92 -9.03
CA GLU A 26 -7.51 8.66 -9.99
C GLU A 26 -8.88 8.58 -9.32
N LEU A 27 -8.98 7.96 -8.13
CA LEU A 27 -10.24 7.85 -7.39
C LEU A 27 -10.81 9.22 -7.01
N LYS A 28 -9.96 10.23 -6.72
CA LYS A 28 -10.43 11.60 -6.47
C LYS A 28 -11.11 12.22 -7.68
N GLU A 29 -10.67 11.87 -8.88
CA GLU A 29 -11.28 12.34 -10.12
C GLU A 29 -12.53 11.52 -10.49
N TRP A 30 -12.45 10.18 -10.40
CA TRP A 30 -13.56 9.29 -10.75
C TRP A 30 -14.74 9.37 -9.78
N LYS A 31 -14.53 9.73 -8.50
CA LYS A 31 -15.62 9.95 -7.53
C LYS A 31 -16.64 10.98 -8.04
N LYS A 32 -16.18 11.97 -8.81
CA LYS A 32 -17.03 13.03 -9.38
C LYS A 32 -17.96 12.51 -10.48
N GLN A 33 -17.66 11.35 -11.07
CA GLN A 33 -18.31 10.84 -12.28
C GLN A 33 -19.24 9.64 -12.04
N LYS A 34 -19.33 9.10 -10.80
CA LYS A 34 -20.14 7.90 -10.45
C LYS A 34 -19.98 6.75 -11.48
N ASP A 35 -18.74 6.40 -11.76
CA ASP A 35 -18.36 5.39 -12.74
C ASP A 35 -18.27 3.99 -12.11
N ASP A 36 -18.67 2.93 -12.82
CA ASP A 36 -18.42 1.54 -12.43
C ASP A 36 -16.91 1.24 -12.27
N LEU A 37 -16.05 2.01 -12.95
CA LEU A 37 -14.60 2.00 -12.77
C LEU A 37 -14.18 2.43 -11.37
N TYR A 38 -14.94 3.33 -10.72
CA TYR A 38 -14.65 3.81 -9.37
C TYR A 38 -14.70 2.65 -8.36
N GLY A 39 -15.77 1.86 -8.37
CA GLY A 39 -15.91 0.72 -7.44
C GLY A 39 -14.85 -0.37 -7.69
N ARG A 40 -14.49 -0.64 -8.96
CA ARG A 40 -13.40 -1.56 -9.29
C ARG A 40 -12.05 -1.05 -8.81
N ALA A 41 -11.79 0.24 -8.97
CA ALA A 41 -10.54 0.87 -8.56
C ALA A 41 -10.39 0.91 -7.04
N GLN A 42 -11.46 1.18 -6.28
CA GLN A 42 -11.45 1.11 -4.81
C GLN A 42 -11.09 -0.29 -4.33
N ARG A 43 -11.72 -1.34 -4.87
CA ARG A 43 -11.39 -2.73 -4.51
C ARG A 43 -9.94 -3.07 -4.85
N ARG A 44 -9.43 -2.58 -5.99
CA ARG A 44 -8.03 -2.79 -6.38
C ARG A 44 -7.06 -2.06 -5.46
N LEU A 45 -7.38 -0.83 -5.06
CA LEU A 45 -6.61 -0.06 -4.09
C LEU A 45 -6.57 -0.78 -2.73
N ALA A 46 -7.72 -1.20 -2.19
CA ALA A 46 -7.79 -1.92 -0.93
C ALA A 46 -6.90 -3.17 -0.93
N LYS A 47 -6.95 -3.96 -2.01
CA LYS A 47 -6.07 -5.13 -2.17
C LYS A 47 -4.58 -4.75 -2.23
N LEU A 48 -4.22 -3.66 -2.90
CA LEU A 48 -2.84 -3.19 -2.94
C LEU A 48 -2.35 -2.72 -1.58
N ILE A 49 -3.18 -2.03 -0.81
CA ILE A 49 -2.86 -1.59 0.56
C ILE A 49 -2.59 -2.82 1.43
N ASP A 50 -3.49 -3.81 1.44
CA ASP A 50 -3.32 -5.06 2.19
C ASP A 50 -2.04 -5.82 1.80
N GLU A 51 -1.81 -6.04 0.50
CA GLU A 51 -0.58 -6.67 0.01
C GLU A 51 0.68 -5.90 0.44
N THR A 52 0.64 -4.56 0.42
CA THR A 52 1.78 -3.71 0.80
C THR A 52 2.03 -3.74 2.30
N LEU A 53 0.97 -3.72 3.13
CA LEU A 53 1.07 -3.87 4.58
C LEU A 53 1.71 -5.20 4.96
N ASN A 54 1.33 -6.28 4.29
CA ASN A 54 1.93 -7.61 4.50
C ASN A 54 3.44 -7.61 4.18
N LEU A 55 3.86 -7.00 3.08
CA LEU A 55 5.28 -6.88 2.73
C LEU A 55 6.07 -6.02 3.73
N LEU A 56 5.47 -4.94 4.21
CA LEU A 56 6.05 -4.07 5.24
C LEU A 56 6.17 -4.80 6.59
N GLN A 57 5.23 -5.67 6.92
CA GLN A 57 5.35 -6.57 8.08
C GLN A 57 6.50 -7.55 7.94
N ILE A 58 6.70 -8.13 6.75
CA ILE A 58 7.88 -8.97 6.48
C ILE A 58 9.16 -8.15 6.65
N MET A 59 9.21 -6.91 6.11
CA MET A 59 10.37 -6.01 6.31
C MET A 59 10.63 -5.76 7.80
N ASN A 60 9.59 -5.53 8.61
CA ASN A 60 9.73 -5.31 10.04
C ASN A 60 10.28 -6.55 10.78
N LEU A 61 9.86 -7.75 10.39
CA LEU A 61 10.32 -9.00 11.00
C LEU A 61 11.76 -9.36 10.61
N GLU A 62 12.11 -9.13 9.35
CA GLU A 62 13.38 -9.60 8.76
C GLU A 62 14.49 -8.55 8.83
N GLU A 63 14.14 -7.25 8.85
CA GLU A 63 15.05 -6.11 8.75
C GLU A 63 14.52 -4.92 9.60
N HIS A 64 14.37 -5.14 10.91
CA HIS A 64 13.70 -4.20 11.82
C HIS A 64 14.26 -2.77 11.80
N GLU A 65 15.58 -2.60 11.83
CA GLU A 65 16.22 -1.27 11.81
C GLU A 65 15.87 -0.51 10.53
N LYS A 66 15.99 -1.18 9.39
CA LYS A 66 15.63 -0.60 8.09
C LYS A 66 14.14 -0.26 8.01
N PHE A 67 13.29 -1.12 8.57
CA PHE A 67 11.86 -0.82 8.67
C PHE A 67 11.61 0.46 9.47
N LYS A 68 12.22 0.59 10.64
CA LYS A 68 12.10 1.77 11.50
C LYS A 68 12.57 3.05 10.82
N GLU A 69 13.70 2.99 10.12
CA GLU A 69 14.30 4.17 9.48
C GLU A 69 13.56 4.61 8.21
N GLU A 70 13.12 3.67 7.38
CA GLU A 70 12.62 3.98 6.03
C GLU A 70 11.10 3.80 5.88
N TRP A 71 10.48 2.92 6.66
CA TRP A 71 9.17 2.34 6.31
C TRP A 71 8.07 2.51 7.36
N GLU A 72 8.42 2.75 8.63
CA GLU A 72 7.45 2.87 9.74
C GLU A 72 6.35 3.91 9.46
N SER A 73 6.74 5.10 9.01
CA SER A 73 5.79 6.17 8.68
C SER A 73 4.82 5.79 7.55
N THR A 74 5.32 5.08 6.53
CA THR A 74 4.51 4.59 5.41
C THR A 74 3.54 3.52 5.88
N PHE A 75 4.01 2.59 6.72
CA PHE A 75 3.18 1.55 7.31
C PHE A 75 2.02 2.11 8.12
N GLU A 76 2.28 3.07 9.01
CA GLU A 76 1.22 3.73 9.80
C GLU A 76 0.20 4.47 8.93
N LYS A 77 0.66 5.14 7.87
CA LYS A 77 -0.22 5.82 6.91
C LYS A 77 -1.16 4.81 6.23
N LEU A 78 -0.61 3.70 5.73
CA LEU A 78 -1.39 2.67 5.05
C LEU A 78 -2.38 1.97 6.00
N GLN A 79 -2.02 1.73 7.26
CA GLN A 79 -2.96 1.18 8.25
C GLN A 79 -4.16 2.10 8.48
N LYS A 80 -3.94 3.42 8.53
CA LYS A 80 -5.04 4.39 8.64
C LYS A 80 -5.93 4.37 7.41
N GLU A 81 -5.35 4.31 6.20
CA GLU A 81 -6.10 4.19 4.95
C GLU A 81 -6.95 2.91 4.91
N GLU A 82 -6.39 1.77 5.33
CA GLU A 82 -7.10 0.49 5.39
C GLU A 82 -8.31 0.53 6.36
N LEU A 83 -8.13 1.16 7.53
CA LEU A 83 -9.20 1.31 8.54
C LEU A 83 -10.34 2.21 8.05
N VAL A 84 -10.04 3.22 7.22
CA VAL A 84 -11.08 4.07 6.60
C VAL A 84 -11.89 3.26 5.60
N GLU A 85 -11.24 2.48 4.73
CA GLU A 85 -11.95 1.62 3.76
C GLU A 85 -12.84 0.56 4.43
N LYS A 86 -12.38 -0.04 5.53
CA LYS A 86 -13.16 -1.03 6.31
C LYS A 86 -14.40 -0.44 7.00
N LYS A 87 -14.41 0.87 7.31
CA LYS A 87 -15.56 1.55 7.95
C LYS A 87 -16.60 2.05 6.95
N THR A 88 -16.26 2.08 5.66
CA THR A 88 -17.09 2.72 4.62
C THR A 88 -17.80 1.69 3.73
N ASN A 89 -17.52 0.40 3.92
CA ASN A 89 -18.22 -0.76 3.32
C ASN A 89 -19.00 -1.51 4.39
#